data_AF-A0A382VAS5-F1
#
_entry.id   AF-A0A382VAS5-F1
#
_cell.length_a   1.000
_cell.length_b   1.000
_cell.length_c   1.000
_cell.angle_alpha   90.00
_cell.angle_beta   90.00
_cell.angle_gamma   90.00
#
_symmetry.space_group_name_H-M   'P 1'
#
loop_
_entity.id
_entity.type
_entity.pdbx_description
1 polymer ?
#
loop_
_entity_poly.entity_id
_entity_poly.type
_entity_poly.pdbx_seq_one_letter_code
_entity_poly.pdbx_strand_id
1 'polypeptide(L)'
;VAAIDVSQLMRCLYRVAGVTGLLLWGCGGAQEVPSTDPVAAVFEAGWNVDTVGVANIAEGDTINLDVGLTIIETTRIFPPEANGGEVFAWEFEARELTPVKLLIVRAVDGGKNFELIGESPMVVPRQLGANRFELPEAIPLQFPCLFGLYMPEKGAIPFRKVRNWKTLISASPFQRPLIHRSNFAMYGWRYGTRVFWRSAVAQESEDAG
;
A
#
# COMPACT_ATOMS: atom_id res chain seq x y z
N VAL A 1 -51.01 -8.37 19.96
CA VAL A 1 -52.36 -7.81 19.72
C VAL A 1 -52.43 -6.48 20.45
N ALA A 2 -52.77 -5.42 19.69
CA ALA A 2 -52.96 -4.01 20.03
C ALA A 2 -53.78 -3.74 21.31
N ALA A 3 -53.84 -2.56 21.95
CA ALA A 3 -53.20 -1.22 21.92
C ALA A 3 -53.85 -0.38 23.06
N ILE A 4 -53.58 0.94 23.10
CA ILE A 4 -54.34 2.06 23.74
C ILE A 4 -53.71 2.56 25.07
N ASP A 5 -53.48 3.84 25.38
CA ASP A 5 -53.74 5.14 24.70
C ASP A 5 -52.70 6.19 25.12
N VAL A 6 -52.61 7.25 24.31
CA VAL A 6 -51.81 8.46 24.42
C VAL A 6 -52.68 9.61 24.96
N SER A 7 -52.06 10.46 25.79
CA SER A 7 -52.41 11.87 26.09
C SER A 7 -53.48 12.19 27.14
N GLN A 8 -53.26 13.36 27.76
CA GLN A 8 -54.03 14.05 28.81
C GLN A 8 -53.59 13.68 30.24
N LEU A 9 -53.17 14.58 31.13
CA LEU A 9 -53.57 15.97 31.34
C LEU A 9 -52.54 16.69 32.23
N MET A 10 -52.23 17.92 31.83
CA MET A 10 -51.76 19.05 32.64
C MET A 10 -51.79 18.89 34.17
N ARG A 11 -50.70 19.33 34.82
CA ARG A 11 -50.78 20.32 35.91
C ARG A 11 -49.51 21.16 35.98
N CYS A 12 -49.69 22.41 35.60
CA CYS A 12 -48.81 23.55 35.84
C CYS A 12 -48.62 23.85 37.33
N LEU A 13 -47.64 24.74 37.58
CA LEU A 13 -47.31 25.51 38.80
C LEU A 13 -46.18 24.87 39.62
N TYR A 14 -44.93 25.38 39.55
CA TYR A 14 -44.56 26.72 39.99
C TYR A 14 -43.41 27.34 39.17
N ARG A 15 -43.58 28.59 38.73
CA ARG A 15 -42.51 29.58 38.49
C ARG A 15 -42.00 30.04 39.88
N VAL A 16 -40.75 30.45 40.13
CA VAL A 16 -40.11 31.68 39.63
C VAL A 16 -38.60 31.67 39.97
N ALA A 17 -37.81 31.98 38.94
CA ALA A 17 -36.49 32.64 38.87
C ALA A 17 -35.53 32.67 40.08
N GLY A 18 -34.31 32.17 39.83
CA GLY A 18 -33.07 32.53 40.51
C GLY A 18 -31.89 32.32 39.56
N VAL A 19 -31.12 33.38 39.28
CA VAL A 19 -30.18 33.55 38.16
C VAL A 19 -28.80 32.91 38.43
N THR A 20 -28.14 32.49 37.34
CA THR A 20 -26.68 32.27 37.12
C THR A 20 -25.94 31.12 37.83
N GLY A 21 -25.54 30.14 37.02
CA GLY A 21 -24.47 29.19 37.32
C GLY A 21 -24.06 28.45 36.05
N LEU A 22 -23.20 29.08 35.26
CA LEU A 22 -22.59 28.55 34.05
C LEU A 22 -21.73 27.32 34.42
N LEU A 23 -22.15 26.11 34.03
CA LEU A 23 -21.28 24.93 34.05
C LEU A 23 -21.27 24.32 32.65
N LEU A 24 -20.16 24.61 31.97
CA LEU A 24 -19.77 24.17 30.66
C LEU A 24 -19.57 22.65 30.63
N TRP A 25 -20.17 22.04 29.60
CA TRP A 25 -19.58 21.03 28.72
C TRP A 25 -18.46 20.12 29.27
N GLY A 26 -18.78 18.83 29.33
CA GLY A 26 -17.82 17.74 29.34
C GLY A 26 -18.32 16.60 28.46
N CYS A 27 -18.56 16.87 27.17
CA CYS A 27 -18.63 15.80 26.18
C CYS A 27 -17.23 15.19 26.10
N GLY A 28 -17.08 13.96 26.61
CA GLY A 28 -15.90 13.14 26.41
C GLY A 28 -15.70 12.92 24.91
N GLY A 29 -14.93 13.80 24.28
CA GLY A 29 -14.40 13.56 22.96
C GLY A 29 -13.50 12.35 23.06
N ALA A 30 -13.91 11.24 22.43
CA ALA A 30 -12.94 10.30 21.94
C ALA A 30 -11.95 11.12 21.11
N GLN A 31 -10.72 11.22 21.58
CA GLN A 31 -9.65 11.79 20.79
C GLN A 31 -9.49 10.84 19.60
N GLU A 32 -10.09 11.20 18.47
CA GLU A 32 -9.74 10.63 17.18
C GLU A 32 -8.23 10.79 17.07
N VAL A 33 -7.50 9.69 17.24
CA VAL A 33 -6.13 9.60 16.78
C VAL A 33 -6.26 9.88 15.29
N PRO A 34 -5.68 10.98 14.77
CA PRO A 34 -5.70 11.20 13.34
C PRO A 34 -4.99 9.99 12.75
N SER A 35 -5.74 9.12 12.07
CA SER A 35 -5.19 8.23 11.08
C SER A 35 -4.80 9.14 9.91
N THR A 36 -3.78 9.96 10.10
CA THR A 36 -3.06 10.59 8.99
C THR A 36 -2.42 9.45 8.24
N ASP A 37 -3.16 8.86 7.30
CA ASP A 37 -2.58 8.06 6.23
C ASP A 37 -1.50 8.95 5.62
N PRO A 38 -0.22 8.60 5.75
CA PRO A 38 0.81 9.53 5.32
C PRO A 38 0.87 9.66 3.78
N VAL A 39 0.16 8.83 2.98
CA VAL A 39 -0.07 9.16 1.55
C VAL A 39 -1.04 10.31 1.48
N ALA A 40 -2.13 10.26 2.26
CA ALA A 40 -3.12 11.34 2.29
C ALA A 40 -2.47 12.64 2.76
N ALA A 41 -1.59 12.61 3.77
CA ALA A 41 -0.83 13.78 4.19
C ALA A 41 0.12 14.31 3.11
N VAL A 42 0.80 13.43 2.34
CA VAL A 42 1.68 13.84 1.23
C VAL A 42 0.88 14.36 0.03
N PHE A 43 -0.28 13.76 -0.25
CA PHE A 43 -1.21 14.22 -1.30
C PHE A 43 -1.82 15.58 -0.94
N GLU A 44 -2.21 15.77 0.33
CA GLU A 44 -2.70 17.05 0.86
C GLU A 44 -1.61 18.13 0.95
N ALA A 45 -0.34 17.74 1.06
CA ALA A 45 0.80 18.65 0.96
C ALA A 45 1.07 19.16 -0.48
N GLY A 46 0.24 18.81 -1.46
CA GLY A 46 0.32 19.32 -2.84
C GLY A 46 1.19 18.49 -3.79
N TRP A 47 1.60 17.29 -3.39
CA TRP A 47 2.49 16.44 -4.18
C TRP A 47 1.70 15.56 -5.16
N ASN A 48 2.16 15.51 -6.41
CA ASN A 48 1.67 14.54 -7.38
C ASN A 48 2.26 13.15 -7.07
N VAL A 49 1.49 12.31 -6.38
CA VAL A 49 1.84 10.93 -6.05
C VAL A 49 1.00 9.97 -6.88
N ASP A 50 1.67 9.09 -7.62
CA ASP A 50 1.05 8.03 -8.40
C ASP A 50 1.38 6.64 -7.84
N THR A 51 0.61 5.64 -8.26
CA THR A 51 0.80 4.25 -7.80
C THR A 51 0.98 3.26 -8.96
N VAL A 52 1.84 2.27 -8.75
CA VAL A 52 2.04 1.13 -9.66
C VAL A 52 1.62 -0.15 -8.95
N GLY A 53 0.83 -1.01 -9.62
CA GLY A 53 0.29 -2.24 -9.04
C GLY A 53 -1.22 -2.36 -9.25
N VAL A 54 -1.93 -2.92 -8.27
CA VAL A 54 -3.40 -3.07 -8.32
C VAL A 54 -4.11 -1.96 -7.56
N ALA A 55 -5.25 -1.48 -8.07
CA ALA A 55 -6.03 -0.45 -7.38
C ALA A 55 -6.74 -0.97 -6.12
N ASN A 56 -7.14 -2.24 -6.10
CA ASN A 56 -7.78 -2.90 -4.96
C ASN A 56 -6.95 -4.09 -4.50
N ILE A 57 -6.44 -4.01 -3.26
CA ILE A 57 -5.51 -4.97 -2.65
C ILE A 57 -6.23 -6.17 -1.98
N ALA A 58 -7.51 -6.05 -1.65
CA ALA A 58 -8.21 -7.03 -0.82
C ALA A 58 -8.68 -8.31 -1.55
N GLU A 59 -8.58 -8.37 -2.89
CA GLU A 59 -9.14 -9.46 -3.71
C GLU A 59 -8.07 -10.48 -4.17
N GLY A 60 -7.95 -11.61 -3.46
CA GLY A 60 -7.24 -12.81 -3.90
C GLY A 60 -8.16 -14.03 -3.92
N ASP A 61 -8.01 -14.90 -4.91
CA ASP A 61 -8.76 -16.17 -5.03
C ASP A 61 -7.91 -17.40 -4.66
N THR A 62 -6.58 -17.23 -4.58
CA THR A 62 -5.60 -18.29 -4.34
C THR A 62 -4.44 -17.78 -3.48
N ILE A 63 -3.71 -18.71 -2.84
CA ILE A 63 -2.53 -18.44 -2.02
C ILE A 63 -1.33 -19.19 -2.60
N ASN A 64 -0.16 -18.53 -2.64
CA ASN A 64 1.12 -19.20 -2.94
C ASN A 64 1.79 -19.59 -1.61
N LEU A 65 2.25 -20.83 -1.49
CA LEU A 65 2.96 -21.33 -0.31
C LEU A 65 4.34 -21.90 -0.67
N ASP A 66 4.86 -21.64 -1.87
CA ASP A 66 6.20 -22.09 -2.25
C ASP A 66 7.27 -21.29 -1.49
N VAL A 67 8.41 -21.93 -1.21
CA VAL A 67 9.52 -21.32 -0.46
C VAL A 67 10.36 -20.44 -1.40
N GLY A 68 10.78 -19.26 -0.93
CA GLY A 68 11.83 -18.48 -1.58
C GLY A 68 11.39 -17.81 -2.88
N LEU A 69 10.24 -17.14 -2.88
CA LEU A 69 9.70 -16.57 -4.09
C LEU A 69 10.25 -15.18 -4.38
N THR A 70 10.92 -15.07 -5.52
CA THR A 70 11.14 -13.79 -6.19
C THR A 70 10.03 -13.59 -7.21
N ILE A 71 9.26 -12.53 -7.04
CA ILE A 71 8.12 -12.18 -7.88
C ILE A 71 8.46 -10.89 -8.61
N ILE A 72 8.25 -10.81 -9.92
CA ILE A 72 8.43 -9.58 -10.71
C ILE A 72 7.14 -9.32 -11.48
N GLU A 73 6.52 -8.17 -11.22
CA GLU A 73 5.35 -7.72 -11.96
C GLU A 73 5.77 -7.12 -13.29
N THR A 74 5.31 -7.68 -14.40
CA THR A 74 5.71 -7.22 -15.75
C THR A 74 4.62 -6.48 -16.49
N THR A 75 3.39 -6.48 -15.98
CA THR A 75 2.24 -5.82 -16.61
C THR A 75 2.14 -4.35 -16.25
N ARG A 76 2.64 -3.96 -15.07
CA ARG A 76 2.58 -2.60 -14.52
C ARG A 76 4.00 -2.06 -14.36
N ILE A 77 4.55 -1.58 -15.46
CA ILE A 77 5.83 -0.86 -15.52
C ILE A 77 5.59 0.55 -14.96
N PHE A 78 6.57 1.11 -14.27
CA PHE A 78 6.54 2.54 -13.95
C PHE A 78 6.42 3.36 -15.24
N PRO A 79 5.52 4.36 -15.29
CA PRO A 79 5.28 5.10 -16.52
C PRO A 79 6.49 6.01 -16.84
N PRO A 80 6.65 6.46 -18.10
CA PRO A 80 7.80 7.30 -18.50
C PRO A 80 7.99 8.56 -17.65
N GLU A 81 6.90 9.15 -17.14
CA GLU A 81 6.89 10.35 -16.29
C GLU A 81 7.52 10.10 -14.90
N ALA A 82 7.65 8.83 -14.50
CA ALA A 82 8.34 8.43 -13.28
C ALA A 82 9.87 8.40 -13.45
N ASN A 83 10.39 8.56 -14.66
CA ASN A 83 11.82 8.52 -14.93
C ASN A 83 12.56 9.66 -14.21
N GLY A 84 13.60 9.33 -13.45
CA GLY A 84 14.33 10.28 -12.61
C GLY A 84 13.65 10.57 -11.26
N GLY A 85 12.39 10.12 -11.07
CA GLY A 85 11.70 10.16 -9.79
C GLY A 85 12.15 9.07 -8.83
N GLU A 86 11.33 8.79 -7.83
CA GLU A 86 11.66 7.82 -6.79
C GLU A 86 10.43 7.14 -6.17
N VAL A 87 10.64 5.91 -5.70
CA VAL A 87 9.69 5.19 -4.85
C VAL A 87 10.00 5.52 -3.40
N PHE A 88 8.98 5.92 -2.64
CA PHE A 88 9.15 6.29 -1.23
C PHE A 88 8.26 5.48 -0.29
N ALA A 89 7.27 4.74 -0.81
CA ALA A 89 6.42 3.88 -0.01
C ALA A 89 5.85 2.74 -0.84
N TRP A 90 5.35 1.72 -0.16
CA TRP A 90 4.64 0.62 -0.77
C TRP A 90 3.64 0.02 0.22
N GLU A 91 2.68 -0.69 -0.32
CA GLU A 91 1.64 -1.36 0.45
C GLU A 91 1.32 -2.69 -0.19
N PHE A 92 1.02 -3.68 0.64
CA PHE A 92 0.58 -4.99 0.19
C PHE A 92 -0.45 -5.62 1.12
N GLU A 93 -1.23 -6.54 0.57
CA GLU A 93 -2.20 -7.37 1.30
C GLU A 93 -1.52 -8.61 1.88
N ALA A 94 -1.39 -8.68 3.20
CA ALA A 94 -0.81 -9.81 3.91
C ALA A 94 -1.88 -10.86 4.28
N ARG A 95 -1.64 -12.13 3.95
CA ARG A 95 -2.44 -13.27 4.46
C ARG A 95 -1.76 -14.02 5.59
N GLU A 96 -0.46 -13.79 5.76
CA GLU A 96 0.37 -14.31 6.83
C GLU A 96 1.37 -13.23 7.26
N LEU A 97 1.87 -13.33 8.49
CA LEU A 97 2.85 -12.39 9.05
C LEU A 97 4.28 -12.84 8.72
N THR A 98 4.58 -13.00 7.43
CA THR A 98 5.88 -13.48 6.94
C THR A 98 6.73 -12.33 6.41
N PRO A 99 8.07 -12.40 6.55
CA PRO A 99 8.96 -11.37 6.03
C PRO A 99 8.81 -11.18 4.52
N VAL A 100 8.74 -9.93 4.08
CA VAL A 100 8.67 -9.56 2.67
C VAL A 100 9.46 -8.29 2.40
N LYS A 101 9.98 -8.15 1.19
CA LYS A 101 10.77 -7.02 0.74
C LYS A 101 10.32 -6.56 -0.64
N LEU A 102 10.20 -5.25 -0.85
CA LEU A 102 10.00 -4.67 -2.17
C LEU A 102 11.33 -4.68 -2.93
N LEU A 103 11.29 -5.03 -4.21
CA LEU A 103 12.38 -4.89 -5.16
C LEU A 103 11.96 -3.91 -6.25
N ILE A 104 12.87 -3.02 -6.65
CA ILE A 104 12.77 -2.27 -7.90
C ILE A 104 13.81 -2.85 -8.84
N VAL A 105 13.36 -3.33 -9.99
CA VAL A 105 14.21 -4.00 -10.97
C VAL A 105 14.03 -3.41 -12.35
N ARG A 106 15.04 -3.56 -13.20
CA ARG A 106 14.98 -3.14 -14.60
C ARG A 106 15.30 -4.32 -15.50
N ALA A 107 14.49 -4.49 -16.55
CA ALA A 107 14.80 -5.44 -17.60
C ALA A 107 15.99 -4.92 -18.43
N VAL A 108 17.07 -5.70 -18.49
CA VAL A 108 18.28 -5.39 -19.26
C VAL A 108 18.59 -6.51 -20.26
N ASP A 109 19.54 -6.30 -21.16
CA ASP A 109 19.95 -7.27 -22.19
C ASP A 109 18.78 -7.76 -23.06
N GLY A 110 17.90 -6.85 -23.46
CA GLY A 110 16.68 -7.18 -24.20
C GLY A 110 15.65 -7.96 -23.38
N GLY A 111 15.69 -7.84 -22.05
CA GLY A 111 14.78 -8.51 -21.12
C GLY A 111 15.20 -9.93 -20.73
N LYS A 112 16.44 -10.32 -21.03
CA LYS A 112 17.01 -11.61 -20.59
C LYS A 112 17.40 -11.60 -19.11
N ASN A 113 17.76 -10.43 -18.59
CA ASN A 113 18.17 -10.26 -17.21
C ASN A 113 17.32 -9.18 -16.53
N PHE A 114 17.18 -9.29 -15.22
CA PHE A 114 16.67 -8.21 -14.38
C PHE A 114 17.79 -7.72 -13.47
N GLU A 115 18.09 -6.43 -13.58
CA GLU A 115 19.02 -5.71 -12.72
C GLU A 115 18.29 -5.18 -11.49
N LEU A 116 18.86 -5.36 -10.30
CA LEU A 116 18.33 -4.73 -9.08
C LEU A 116 18.73 -3.25 -9.06
N ILE A 117 17.73 -2.36 -9.07
CA ILE A 117 17.91 -0.92 -8.94
C ILE A 117 17.92 -0.50 -7.47
N GLY A 118 17.04 -1.11 -6.68
CA GLY A 118 16.99 -0.89 -5.24
C GLY A 118 15.96 -1.79 -4.56
N GLU A 119 15.90 -1.70 -3.24
CA GLU A 119 15.04 -2.56 -2.41
C GLU A 119 14.67 -1.86 -1.11
N SER A 120 13.47 -2.16 -0.58
CA SER A 120 13.09 -1.71 0.76
C SER A 120 13.88 -2.44 1.83
N PRO A 121 13.88 -2.07 3.12
CA PRO A 121 14.19 -3.01 4.19
C PRO A 121 13.29 -4.25 4.14
N MET A 122 13.75 -5.37 4.70
CA MET A 122 12.87 -6.51 4.97
C MET A 122 11.89 -6.12 6.06
N VAL A 123 10.59 -6.31 5.82
CA VAL A 123 9.54 -5.97 6.78
C VAL A 123 8.68 -7.19 7.10
N VAL A 124 8.19 -7.25 8.33
CA VAL A 124 7.15 -8.19 8.74
C VAL A 124 5.82 -7.42 8.81
N PRO A 125 4.74 -7.89 8.17
CA PRO A 125 3.42 -7.28 8.29
C PRO A 125 3.04 -7.11 9.75
N ARG A 126 2.45 -5.96 10.10
CA ARG A 126 1.98 -5.69 11.47
C ARG A 126 0.61 -6.35 11.74
N GLN A 127 -0.14 -6.60 10.67
CA GLN A 127 -1.49 -7.16 10.72
C GLN A 127 -1.78 -8.00 9.46
N LEU A 128 -2.88 -8.75 9.49
CA LEU A 128 -3.44 -9.33 8.27
C LEU A 128 -4.19 -8.25 7.48
N GLY A 129 -4.28 -8.41 6.16
CA GLY A 129 -4.86 -7.42 5.26
C GLY A 129 -3.84 -6.37 4.80
N ALA A 130 -4.31 -5.16 4.55
CA ALA A 130 -3.47 -4.08 4.05
C ALA A 130 -2.37 -3.68 5.06
N ASN A 131 -1.13 -3.69 4.59
CA ASN A 131 0.02 -3.19 5.34
C ASN A 131 0.81 -2.22 4.46
N ARG A 132 1.00 -1.00 4.95
CA ARG A 132 1.76 0.05 4.27
C ARG A 132 3.07 0.34 4.98
N PHE A 133 4.11 0.57 4.19
CA PHE A 133 5.47 0.82 4.63
C PHE A 133 6.08 1.99 3.86
N GLU A 134 6.56 2.97 4.61
CA GLU A 134 7.42 4.03 4.08
C GLU A 134 8.85 3.55 4.03
N LEU A 135 9.56 3.96 3.00
CA LEU A 135 10.96 3.65 2.82
C LEU A 135 11.79 4.66 3.61
N PRO A 136 12.74 4.20 4.44
CA PRO A 136 13.64 5.12 5.14
C PRO A 136 14.56 5.86 4.16
N GLU A 137 14.85 5.25 3.02
CA GLU A 137 15.57 5.84 1.89
C GLU A 137 14.77 5.53 0.63
N ALA A 138 14.47 6.56 -0.16
CA ALA A 138 13.72 6.41 -1.39
C ALA A 138 14.56 5.69 -2.46
N ILE A 139 13.92 4.89 -3.31
CA ILE A 139 14.58 4.13 -4.37
C ILE A 139 14.46 4.89 -5.68
N PRO A 140 15.57 5.27 -6.34
CA PRO A 140 15.53 6.02 -7.58
C PRO A 140 14.89 5.19 -8.72
N LEU A 141 14.15 5.86 -9.58
CA LEU A 141 13.48 5.27 -10.74
C LEU A 141 14.20 5.64 -12.03
N GLN A 142 14.41 4.62 -12.88
CA GLN A 142 14.90 4.78 -14.24
C GLN A 142 14.03 3.97 -15.19
N PHE A 143 13.34 4.63 -16.11
CA PHE A 143 12.48 3.92 -17.06
C PHE A 143 13.29 2.93 -17.92
N PRO A 144 12.83 1.68 -18.14
CA PRO A 144 11.62 1.05 -17.60
C PRO A 144 11.90 0.26 -16.31
N CYS A 145 11.60 0.86 -15.16
CA CYS A 145 11.60 0.13 -13.89
C CYS A 145 10.32 -0.70 -13.74
N LEU A 146 10.45 -1.80 -13.02
CA LEU A 146 9.43 -2.75 -12.63
C LEU A 146 9.51 -2.89 -11.12
N PHE A 147 8.42 -3.28 -10.48
CA PHE A 147 8.47 -3.70 -9.09
C PHE A 147 8.42 -5.22 -8.96
N GLY A 148 8.98 -5.71 -7.87
CA GLY A 148 8.96 -7.10 -7.48
C GLY A 148 8.86 -7.25 -5.98
N LEU A 149 8.64 -8.49 -5.55
CA LEU A 149 8.59 -8.87 -4.14
C LEU A 149 9.57 -10.03 -3.91
N TYR A 150 10.22 -10.02 -2.77
CA TYR A 150 11.04 -11.13 -2.30
C TYR A 150 10.55 -11.60 -0.93
N MET A 151 10.39 -12.92 -0.80
CA MET A 151 10.03 -13.58 0.45
C MET A 151 11.05 -14.68 0.76
N PRO A 152 11.86 -14.53 1.83
CA PRO A 152 12.91 -15.50 2.17
C PRO A 152 12.35 -16.78 2.81
N GLU A 153 11.15 -16.71 3.38
CA GLU A 153 10.50 -17.80 4.10
C GLU A 153 9.24 -18.25 3.36
N LYS A 154 8.79 -19.46 3.66
CA LYS A 154 7.48 -19.94 3.20
C LYS A 154 6.42 -18.95 3.69
N GLY A 155 5.65 -18.37 2.78
CA GLY A 155 4.63 -17.41 3.17
C GLY A 155 3.56 -17.20 2.11
N ALA A 156 2.38 -16.79 2.57
CA ALA A 156 1.23 -16.51 1.73
C ALA A 156 1.18 -15.07 1.22
N ILE A 157 1.38 -14.87 -0.08
CA ILE A 157 0.84 -13.68 -0.77
C ILE A 157 -0.45 -14.06 -1.50
N PRO A 158 -1.58 -13.37 -1.23
CA PRO A 158 -2.79 -13.57 -1.99
C PRO A 158 -2.58 -13.13 -3.43
N PHE A 159 -3.07 -13.93 -4.37
CA PHE A 159 -3.14 -13.54 -5.75
C PHE A 159 -4.48 -13.93 -6.36
N ARG A 160 -4.79 -13.30 -7.50
CA ARG A 160 -5.95 -13.63 -8.32
C ARG A 160 -5.51 -14.00 -9.73
N LYS A 161 -6.05 -15.07 -10.29
CA LYS A 161 -5.86 -15.37 -11.72
C LYS A 161 -6.58 -14.32 -12.57
N VAL A 162 -5.84 -13.60 -13.40
CA VAL A 162 -6.38 -12.52 -14.23
C VAL A 162 -5.92 -12.68 -15.67
N ARG A 163 -6.86 -12.57 -16.61
CA ARG A 163 -6.57 -12.62 -18.04
C ARG A 163 -5.63 -11.48 -18.42
N ASN A 164 -4.67 -11.78 -19.28
CA ASN A 164 -3.66 -10.84 -19.80
C ASN A 164 -2.70 -10.26 -18.77
N TRP A 165 -2.75 -10.73 -17.51
CA TRP A 165 -1.75 -10.40 -16.52
C TRP A 165 -0.51 -11.28 -16.71
N LYS A 166 0.69 -10.75 -16.49
CA LYS A 166 1.96 -11.46 -16.62
C LYS A 166 2.87 -11.12 -15.46
N THR A 167 3.06 -12.09 -14.60
CA THR A 167 3.97 -12.00 -13.45
C THR A 167 4.97 -13.13 -13.54
N LEU A 168 6.23 -12.80 -13.30
CA LEU A 168 7.32 -13.77 -13.27
C LEU A 168 7.52 -14.22 -11.83
N ILE A 169 7.58 -15.53 -11.62
CA ILE A 169 7.77 -16.12 -10.30
C ILE A 169 8.91 -17.13 -10.39
N SER A 170 9.88 -16.99 -9.49
CA SER A 170 10.97 -17.95 -9.30
C SER A 170 10.90 -18.52 -7.89
N ALA A 171 11.12 -19.83 -7.75
CA ALA A 171 11.37 -20.49 -6.46
C ALA A 171 12.81 -20.31 -5.96
N SER A 172 13.63 -19.55 -6.69
CA SER A 172 14.99 -19.20 -6.29
C SER A 172 15.04 -17.80 -5.68
N PRO A 173 15.91 -17.58 -4.69
CA PRO A 173 16.15 -16.25 -4.16
C PRO A 173 16.74 -15.34 -5.24
N PHE A 174 16.51 -14.04 -5.10
CA PHE A 174 17.09 -13.05 -5.99
C PHE A 174 18.63 -13.09 -5.90
N GLN A 175 19.29 -13.38 -7.03
CA GLN A 175 20.75 -13.37 -7.14
C GLN A 175 21.21 -11.97 -7.58
N ARG A 176 22.25 -11.45 -6.93
CA ARG A 176 22.80 -10.12 -7.24
C ARG A 176 23.99 -10.22 -8.20
N PRO A 177 24.24 -9.18 -9.02
CA PRO A 177 23.40 -7.99 -9.23
C PRO A 177 22.25 -8.22 -10.23
N LEU A 178 22.32 -9.33 -10.97
CA LEU A 178 21.37 -9.70 -12.02
C LEU A 178 20.73 -11.05 -11.70
N ILE A 179 19.46 -11.19 -12.05
CA ILE A 179 18.81 -12.49 -12.13
C ILE A 179 18.37 -12.78 -13.58
N HIS A 180 18.71 -13.97 -14.05
CA HIS A 180 18.37 -14.38 -15.41
C HIS A 180 16.89 -14.77 -15.51
N ARG A 181 16.21 -14.31 -16.56
CA ARG A 181 14.77 -14.53 -16.79
C ARG A 181 14.39 -16.02 -16.85
N SER A 182 15.29 -16.90 -17.29
CA SER A 182 15.02 -18.35 -17.34
C SER A 182 14.77 -18.98 -15.98
N ASN A 183 15.15 -18.31 -14.89
CA ASN A 183 14.88 -18.78 -13.53
C ASN A 183 13.41 -18.57 -13.12
N PHE A 184 12.62 -17.89 -13.96
CA PHE A 184 11.23 -17.58 -13.70
C PHE A 184 10.29 -18.38 -14.59
N ALA A 185 9.21 -18.87 -14.01
CA ALA A 185 8.01 -19.24 -14.73
C ALA A 185 7.06 -18.04 -14.81
N MET A 186 6.31 -17.93 -15.91
CA MET A 186 5.35 -16.85 -16.13
C MET A 186 3.95 -17.30 -15.74
N TYR A 187 3.29 -16.51 -14.91
CA TYR A 187 1.95 -16.77 -14.39
C TYR A 187 0.99 -15.62 -14.71
N GLY A 188 -0.29 -15.96 -14.89
CA GLY A 188 -1.37 -15.00 -15.11
C GLY A 188 -1.99 -14.50 -13.81
N TRP A 189 -1.18 -14.10 -12.84
CA TRP A 189 -1.63 -13.81 -11.46
C TRP A 189 -1.35 -12.37 -11.10
N ARG A 190 -2.32 -11.66 -10.52
CA ARG A 190 -2.08 -10.32 -9.94
C ARG A 190 -1.96 -10.42 -8.42
N TYR A 191 -0.96 -9.74 -7.86
CA TYR A 191 -0.76 -9.63 -6.42
C TYR A 191 -1.36 -8.34 -5.87
N GLY A 192 -1.84 -8.38 -4.62
CA GLY A 192 -2.39 -7.24 -3.90
C GLY A 192 -1.31 -6.28 -3.44
N THR A 193 -0.64 -5.57 -4.36
CA THR A 193 0.47 -4.66 -4.04
C THR A 193 0.29 -3.31 -4.76
N ARG A 194 0.64 -2.23 -4.06
CA ARG A 194 0.75 -0.86 -4.57
C ARG A 194 2.12 -0.31 -4.24
N VAL A 195 2.75 0.36 -5.19
CA VAL A 195 4.03 1.04 -5.01
C VAL A 195 3.82 2.52 -5.30
N PHE A 196 4.14 3.36 -4.33
CA PHE A 196 3.93 4.81 -4.39
C PHE A 196 5.21 5.49 -4.84
N TRP A 197 5.09 6.38 -5.82
CA TRP A 197 6.21 7.10 -6.38
C TRP A 197 5.88 8.57 -6.62
N ARG A 198 6.93 9.37 -6.76
CA ARG A 198 6.86 10.79 -7.10
C ARG A 198 7.89 11.14 -8.16
N SER A 199 7.59 12.15 -8.98
CA SER A 199 8.50 12.64 -10.02
C SER A 199 9.56 13.60 -9.44
N ALA A 200 10.73 13.67 -10.07
CA ALA A 200 11.77 14.64 -9.68
C ALA A 200 11.33 16.11 -9.83
N VAL A 201 10.48 16.41 -10.81
CA VAL A 201 9.97 17.77 -11.07
C VAL A 201 9.15 18.30 -9.90
N ALA A 202 8.48 17.42 -9.14
CA ALA A 202 7.72 17.81 -7.95
C ALA A 202 8.62 18.12 -6.73
N GLN A 203 9.89 17.70 -6.76
CA GLN A 203 10.83 17.86 -5.64
C GLN A 203 11.60 19.20 -5.75
N GLU A 204 11.96 19.63 -6.96
CA GLU A 204 12.64 20.92 -7.20
C GLU A 204 11.78 22.14 -6.83
N SER A 205 10.45 22.02 -6.83
CA SER A 205 9.55 23.09 -6.39
C SER A 205 9.58 23.36 -4.87
N GLU A 206 10.15 22.45 -4.08
CA GLU A 206 10.23 22.57 -2.62
C GLU A 206 11.58 23.14 -2.16
N ASP A 207 12.69 22.71 -2.76
CA ASP A 207 14.02 23.25 -2.45
C ASP A 207 14.19 24.73 -2.86
N ALA A 208 13.27 25.26 -3.67
CA ALA A 208 13.26 26.64 -4.16
C ALA A 208 12.32 27.60 -3.40
N GLY A 209 11.58 27.11 -2.38
CA GLY A 209 10.63 27.89 -1.56
C GLY A 209 11.13 28.19 -0.16
#